data_AF-A0A957NUR1-F1
#
_entry.id   AF-A0A957NUR1-F1
#
_cell.length_a   1.000
_cell.length_b   1.000
_cell.length_c   1.000
_cell.angle_alpha   90.00
_cell.angle_beta   90.00
_cell.angle_gamma   90.00
#
_symmetry.space_group_name_H-M   'P 1'
#
loop_
_entity.id
_entity.type
_entity.pdbx_description
1 polymer ?
#
loop_
_entity_poly.entity_id
_entity_poly.type
_entity_poly.pdbx_seq_one_letter_code
_entity_poly.pdbx_strand_id
1 'polypeptide(L)'
;MIAIQYTITLLEPLLASGIEGDPNTKRSLDYIPGSMIRGALIGQYLRQQRRNLLDANDYKERRLFLDEKTRFLNAYPWQDVDGS
;
A
#
# COMPACT_ATOMS: atom_id res chain seq x y z
N MET A 1 0.91 13.62 16.24
CA MET A 1 0.70 12.52 15.27
C MET A 1 1.91 12.47 14.36
N ILE A 2 2.53 11.31 14.17
CA ILE A 2 3.72 11.16 13.33
C ILE A 2 3.25 10.60 11.99
N ALA A 3 3.64 11.24 10.89
CA ALA A 3 3.40 10.77 9.54
C ALA A 3 4.75 10.45 8.89
N ILE A 4 4.87 9.27 8.29
CA ILE A 4 6.04 8.89 7.50
C ILE A 4 5.68 9.18 6.04
N GLN A 5 6.34 10.17 5.45
CA GLN A 5 6.19 10.51 4.04
C GLN A 5 7.31 9.83 3.23
N TYR A 6 6.96 9.28 2.08
CA TYR A 6 7.90 8.63 1.18
C TYR A 6 7.37 8.67 -0.24
N THR A 7 8.28 8.54 -1.21
CA THR A 7 7.95 8.52 -2.64
C THR A 7 7.95 7.08 -3.14
N ILE A 8 6.95 6.73 -3.94
CA ILE A 8 6.88 5.44 -4.63
C ILE A 8 7.25 5.69 -6.09
N THR A 9 8.38 5.15 -6.52
CA THR A 9 8.76 5.14 -7.94
C THR A 9 8.26 3.87 -8.60
N LEU A 10 7.40 4.02 -9.62
CA LEU A 10 6.96 2.90 -10.43
C LEU A 10 8.07 2.54 -11.43
N LEU A 11 8.63 1.33 -11.33
CA LEU A 11 9.62 0.83 -12.28
C LEU A 11 8.98 0.28 -13.56
N GLU A 12 7.70 -0.10 -13.47
CA GLU A 12 6.87 -0.63 -14.54
C GLU A 12 5.42 -0.11 -14.38
N PRO A 13 4.58 -0.12 -15.43
CA PRO A 13 3.17 0.27 -15.33
C PRO A 13 2.42 -0.52 -14.24
N LEU A 14 1.75 0.20 -13.34
CA LEU A 14 0.98 -0.39 -12.24
C LEU A 14 -0.52 -0.41 -12.56
N LEU A 15 -1.15 -1.58 -12.45
CA LEU A 15 -2.61 -1.70 -12.47
C LEU A 15 -3.18 -1.48 -11.07
N ALA A 16 -3.55 -0.23 -10.76
CA ALA A 16 -4.21 0.12 -9.51
C ALA A 16 -5.73 -0.11 -9.64
N SER A 17 -6.18 -1.36 -9.52
CA SER A 17 -7.63 -1.66 -9.57
C SER A 17 -8.30 -1.36 -8.23
N GLY A 18 -9.40 -0.61 -8.27
CA GLY A 18 -10.35 -0.53 -7.16
C GLY A 18 -11.11 -1.85 -6.97
N ILE A 19 -11.65 -2.08 -5.76
CA ILE A 19 -12.53 -3.22 -5.48
C ILE A 19 -13.93 -3.02 -6.09
N GLU A 20 -14.30 -1.78 -6.43
CA GLU A 20 -15.59 -1.45 -7.04
C GLU A 20 -15.50 -1.35 -8.57
N GLY A 21 -16.34 -2.14 -9.25
CA GLY A 21 -16.57 -2.06 -10.69
C GLY A 21 -16.83 -3.42 -11.33
N ASP A 22 -17.72 -3.45 -12.33
CA ASP A 22 -17.87 -4.59 -13.23
C ASP A 22 -16.47 -5.01 -13.75
N PRO A 23 -16.12 -6.31 -13.72
CA PRO A 23 -14.81 -6.80 -14.17
C PRO A 23 -14.44 -6.37 -15.59
N ASN A 24 -15.42 -6.04 -16.44
CA ASN A 24 -15.21 -5.56 -17.80
C ASN A 24 -14.94 -4.05 -17.90
N THR A 25 -15.05 -3.30 -16.81
CA THR A 25 -14.83 -1.84 -16.75
C THR A 25 -13.76 -1.47 -15.72
N LYS A 26 -12.72 -2.29 -15.58
CA LYS A 26 -11.57 -1.96 -14.73
C LYS A 26 -10.77 -0.81 -15.33
N ARG A 27 -11.15 0.43 -14.98
CA ARG A 27 -10.24 1.57 -15.10
C ARG A 27 -9.23 1.49 -13.96
N SER A 28 -7.95 1.65 -14.29
CA SER A 28 -6.94 1.88 -13.26
C SER A 28 -7.23 3.21 -12.58
N LEU A 29 -7.04 3.26 -11.26
CA LEU A 29 -7.09 4.51 -10.51
C LEU A 29 -5.85 5.35 -10.84
N ASP A 30 -6.02 6.68 -10.85
CA ASP A 30 -4.92 7.65 -11.03
C ASP A 30 -4.12 7.88 -9.74
N TYR A 31 -4.32 7.03 -8.73
CA TYR A 31 -3.64 7.05 -7.44
C TYR A 31 -3.49 5.61 -6.93
N ILE A 32 -2.59 5.40 -5.97
CA ILE A 32 -2.40 4.10 -5.33
C ILE A 32 -3.20 4.07 -4.02
N PRO A 33 -4.20 3.18 -3.87
CA PRO A 33 -4.96 3.08 -2.62
C PRO A 33 -4.07 2.71 -1.43
N GLY A 34 -4.35 3.30 -0.26
CA GLY A 34 -3.64 2.95 0.98
C GLY A 34 -3.74 1.47 1.35
N SER A 35 -4.84 0.81 0.99
CA SER A 35 -5.01 -0.65 1.14
C SER A 35 -4.04 -1.47 0.30
N MET A 36 -3.72 -1.00 -0.91
CA MET A 36 -2.75 -1.64 -1.80
C MET A 36 -1.33 -1.50 -1.26
N ILE A 37 -0.98 -0.31 -0.76
CA ILE A 37 0.28 -0.04 -0.05
C ILE A 37 0.42 -0.95 1.17
N ARG A 38 -0.63 -1.03 2.00
CA ARG A 38 -0.69 -1.94 3.16
C ARG A 38 -0.44 -3.38 2.74
N GLY A 39 -1.12 -3.85 1.70
CA GLY A 39 -0.95 -5.22 1.17
C GLY A 39 0.47 -5.50 0.68
N ALA A 40 1.07 -4.57 -0.06
CA ALA A 40 2.45 -4.69 -0.53
C ALA A 40 3.46 -4.80 0.63
N LEU A 41 3.28 -4.00 1.68
CA LEU A 41 4.13 -4.04 2.87
C LEU A 41 3.93 -5.31 3.70
N ILE A 42 2.69 -5.79 3.85
CA ILE A 42 2.40 -7.09 4.48
C ILE A 42 3.11 -8.21 3.71
N GLY A 43 3.01 -8.22 2.39
CA GLY A 43 3.67 -9.22 1.55
C GLY A 43 5.19 -9.21 1.72
N GLN A 44 5.81 -8.03 1.73
CA GLN A 44 7.25 -7.89 1.97
C GLN A 44 7.65 -8.36 3.36
N TYR A 45 6.90 -7.97 4.39
CA TYR A 45 7.12 -8.38 5.78
C TYR A 45 7.04 -9.90 5.93
N LEU A 46 5.99 -10.54 5.39
CA LEU A 46 5.80 -11.99 5.44
C LEU A 46 6.92 -12.75 4.71
N ARG A 47 7.39 -12.26 3.55
CA ARG A 47 8.56 -12.81 2.86
C ARG A 47 9.81 -12.81 3.74
N GLN A 48 10.07 -11.72 4.45
CA GLN A 48 11.21 -11.62 5.37
C GLN A 48 11.09 -12.59 6.55
N GLN A 49 9.86 -12.80 7.05
CA GLN A 49 9.59 -13.76 8.12
C GLN A 49 9.50 -15.22 7.65
N ARG A 50 9.58 -15.48 6.33
CA ARG A 50 9.33 -16.81 5.72
C ARG A 50 7.97 -17.40 6.14
N ARG A 51 6.95 -16.55 6.22
CA ARG A 51 5.58 -16.88 6.61
C ARG A 51 4.62 -16.50 5.48
N ASN A 52 3.42 -17.07 5.48
CA ASN A 52 2.39 -16.78 4.49
C ASN A 52 1.19 -16.02 5.07
N LEU A 53 1.09 -15.91 6.40
CA LEU A 53 -0.03 -15.29 7.09
C LEU A 53 0.44 -14.48 8.30
N LEU A 54 -0.24 -13.36 8.53
CA LEU A 54 -0.15 -12.61 9.76
C LEU A 54 -0.78 -13.41 10.90
N ASP A 55 -0.25 -13.23 12.10
CA ASP A 55 -0.80 -13.69 13.37
C ASP A 55 -1.54 -12.53 14.04
N ALA A 56 -2.86 -12.67 14.14
CA ALA A 56 -3.71 -11.68 14.78
C ALA A 56 -3.50 -11.59 16.30
N ASN A 57 -2.74 -12.48 16.93
CA ASN A 57 -2.35 -12.38 18.33
C ASN A 57 -0.98 -11.70 18.53
N ASP A 58 -0.19 -11.57 17.47
CA ASP A 58 1.10 -10.87 17.57
C ASP A 58 0.87 -9.35 17.67
N TYR A 59 1.36 -8.76 18.77
CA TYR A 59 1.18 -7.33 19.05
C TYR A 59 1.74 -6.43 17.95
N LYS A 60 2.89 -6.78 17.36
CA LYS A 60 3.53 -5.95 16.32
C LYS A 60 2.72 -6.01 15.03
N GLU A 61 2.33 -7.20 14.60
CA GLU A 61 1.55 -7.40 13.38
C GLU A 61 0.18 -6.72 13.48
N ARG A 62 -0.48 -6.82 14.64
CA ARG A 62 -1.69 -6.06 14.92
C ARG A 62 -1.49 -4.56 14.82
N ARG A 63 -0.52 -4.01 15.56
CA ARG A 63 -0.25 -2.57 15.61
C ARG A 63 0.12 -1.99 14.24
N LEU A 64 0.92 -2.72 13.47
CA LEU A 64 1.41 -2.27 12.17
C LEU A 64 0.35 -2.44 11.08
N PHE A 65 -0.41 -3.53 11.11
CA PHE A 65 -1.21 -3.92 9.97
C PHE A 65 -2.68 -4.14 10.25
N LEU A 66 -3.15 -4.55 11.43
CA LEU A 66 -4.54 -5.02 11.60
C LEU A 66 -5.44 -4.05 12.36
N ASP A 67 -4.87 -3.26 13.27
CA ASP A 67 -5.60 -2.34 14.13
C ASP A 67 -5.53 -0.90 13.57
N GLU A 68 -6.44 -0.02 14.01
CA GLU A 68 -6.52 1.38 13.55
C GLU A 68 -5.38 2.29 14.05
N LYS A 69 -4.37 1.72 14.72
CA LYS A 69 -3.20 2.45 15.24
C LYS A 69 -2.27 2.92 14.13
N THR A 70 -2.24 2.22 13.00
CA THR A 70 -1.47 2.60 11.81
C THR A 70 -2.43 2.81 10.66
N ARG A 71 -2.38 3.98 10.03
CA ARG A 71 -3.25 4.33 8.90
C ARG A 71 -2.42 4.45 7.64
N PHE A 72 -2.77 3.65 6.63
CA PHE A 72 -2.17 3.72 5.31
C PHE A 72 -2.99 4.67 4.44
N LEU A 73 -2.39 5.78 4.05
CA LEU A 73 -3.02 6.81 3.21
C LEU A 73 -2.81 6.49 1.73
N ASN A 74 -3.65 7.06 0.87
CA ASN A 74 -3.47 6.96 -0.58
C ASN A 74 -2.19 7.71 -1.00
N ALA A 75 -1.49 7.16 -1.99
CA ALA A 75 -0.38 7.86 -2.65
C ALA A 75 -0.85 8.46 -3.97
N TYR A 76 -0.47 9.70 -4.20
CA TYR A 76 -0.84 10.48 -5.38
C TYR A 76 0.38 10.73 -6.26
N PRO A 77 0.21 10.88 -7.59
CA PRO A 77 1.30 11.28 -8.47
C PRO A 77 1.95 12.56 -7.96
N TRP A 78 3.26 12.52 -7.83
CA TRP A 78 4.07 13.66 -7.47
C TRP A 78 5.07 13.89 -8.60
N GLN A 79 5.03 15.07 -9.19
CA GLN A 79 6.02 15.49 -10.16
C GLN A 79 7.14 16.17 -9.38
N ASP A 80 8.35 15.62 -9.49
CA ASP A 80 9.55 16.29 -9.02
C ASP A 80 9.72 17.55 -9.87
N VAL A 81 9.65 18.73 -9.25
CA VAL A 81 9.75 20.03 -9.93
C VAL A 81 11.19 20.44 -10.19
N ASP A 82 12.16 19.68 -9.69
CA ASP A 82 13.59 19.97 -9.85
C ASP A 82 14.19 19.14 -10.99
N GLY A 83 13.90 19.59 -12.21
CA GLY A 83 14.48 19.08 -13.46
C GLY A 83 14.41 20.11 -14.57
N SER A 84 14.96 21.31 -14.33
CA SER A 84 15.25 22.33 -15.36
C SER A 84 16.75 22.34 -15.67
#